data_AF-A0A7H8XN98-F1
#
_entry.id   AF-A0A7H8XN98-F1
#
_cell.length_a   1.000
_cell.length_b   1.000
_cell.length_c   1.000
_cell.angle_alpha   90.00
_cell.angle_beta   90.00
_cell.angle_gamma   90.00
#
_symmetry.space_group_name_H-M   'P 1'
#
loop_
_entity.id
_entity.type
_entity.pdbx_description
1 polymer ?
#
loop_
_entity_poly.entity_id
_entity_poly.type
_entity_poly.pdbx_seq_one_letter_code
_entity_poly.pdbx_strand_id
1 'polypeptide(L)'
;MDSRGGRPGQVAARWGRAGARAPHAGAGREVAGAHYAAADLIERKNMRRTLLPLAALALVLVAGGCTIEINDGTTPDPGGSSTPSESPVTDEPFGDGSSENDNVSPTAAPPAKAAALTCDQVAESELGSAKVRYNDYPDPIPLTEGRWAGEDGVVVALQPPCAIGDLTGDGAADAVRAVMLDGGGTGKFWGIVLWRNVKGVPAYVGTVDLGDRTPVEKVTISAGQAHVVYLTRPDDASMVELVIERTATYRLIDGKLEEIGYVDKPHS
;
A
#
# COMPACT_ATOMS: atom_id res chain seq x y z
N MET A 1 62.17 -0.21 -19.25
CA MET A 1 62.74 0.82 -20.14
C MET A 1 62.25 0.56 -21.55
N ASP A 2 61.32 1.35 -22.08
CA ASP A 2 61.44 1.92 -23.43
C ASP A 2 60.42 3.06 -23.63
N SER A 3 60.72 3.96 -24.55
CA SER A 3 60.31 5.37 -24.55
C SER A 3 59.16 5.72 -25.51
N ARG A 4 58.32 6.65 -25.05
CA ARG A 4 57.68 7.81 -25.74
C ARG A 4 56.87 7.64 -27.04
N GLY A 5 55.63 8.11 -26.96
CA GLY A 5 54.77 8.66 -28.03
C GLY A 5 53.34 8.70 -27.50
N GLY A 6 52.55 9.77 -27.44
CA GLY A 6 52.37 10.97 -28.24
C GLY A 6 50.85 11.24 -28.27
N ARG A 7 50.38 12.36 -27.71
CA ARG A 7 49.00 12.92 -27.80
C ARG A 7 49.14 14.40 -28.19
N PRO A 8 48.08 15.14 -28.57
CA PRO A 8 46.88 14.79 -29.35
C PRO A 8 46.64 15.78 -30.51
N GLY A 9 45.83 15.40 -31.50
CA GLY A 9 45.37 16.31 -32.58
C GLY A 9 44.04 16.97 -32.25
N GLN A 10 44.04 18.30 -32.07
CA GLN A 10 42.88 19.17 -32.26
C GLN A 10 43.09 19.97 -33.54
N VAL A 11 42.09 20.01 -34.42
CA VAL A 11 42.08 20.91 -35.58
C VAL A 11 40.91 21.87 -35.40
N ALA A 12 41.28 23.14 -35.19
CA ALA A 12 40.40 24.29 -35.28
C ALA A 12 40.25 24.71 -36.76
N ALA A 13 39.04 25.12 -37.14
CA ALA A 13 38.82 25.89 -38.35
C ALA A 13 38.02 27.16 -38.01
N ARG A 14 38.33 28.19 -38.78
CA ARG A 14 38.37 29.61 -38.41
C ARG A 14 37.30 30.37 -39.23
N TRP A 15 36.45 31.13 -38.54
CA TRP A 15 35.90 32.46 -38.87
C TRP A 15 35.17 32.72 -40.21
N GLY A 16 33.96 33.29 -40.09
CA GLY A 16 33.34 34.20 -41.05
C GLY A 16 32.28 35.05 -40.36
N ARG A 17 32.51 36.38 -40.26
CA ARG A 17 31.66 37.38 -39.58
C ARG A 17 31.18 38.39 -40.64
N ALA A 18 29.87 38.57 -40.78
CA ALA A 18 29.14 39.73 -41.29
C ALA A 18 27.64 39.36 -41.23
N GLY A 19 26.66 40.16 -40.84
CA GLY A 19 26.57 41.60 -40.63
C GLY A 19 25.16 42.04 -41.04
N ALA A 20 24.40 42.53 -40.05
CA ALA A 20 23.33 43.53 -40.15
C ALA A 20 21.87 43.16 -40.57
N ARG A 21 20.98 43.72 -39.73
CA ARG A 21 19.67 44.35 -39.96
C ARG A 21 18.37 43.53 -39.93
N ALA A 22 17.61 43.81 -38.87
CA ALA A 22 16.15 43.83 -38.83
C ALA A 22 15.56 44.90 -39.77
N PRO A 23 14.25 44.79 -40.08
CA PRO A 23 13.33 45.84 -39.66
C PRO A 23 12.01 45.33 -39.04
N HIS A 24 11.34 46.30 -38.41
CA HIS A 24 10.12 46.29 -37.61
C HIS A 24 8.80 46.08 -38.39
N ALA A 25 7.77 45.73 -37.59
CA ALA A 25 6.33 46.05 -37.69
C ALA A 25 5.52 45.39 -38.83
N GLY A 26 4.27 44.96 -38.65
CA GLY A 26 3.31 45.08 -37.54
C GLY A 26 1.94 44.54 -38.01
N ALA A 27 0.95 44.66 -37.13
CA ALA A 27 -0.48 44.32 -37.32
C ALA A 27 -0.79 42.81 -37.43
N GLY A 28 -1.68 42.22 -36.64
CA GLY A 28 -2.83 42.73 -35.92
C GLY A 28 -4.03 41.88 -36.32
N ARG A 29 -4.57 41.08 -35.41
CA ARG A 29 -5.97 40.64 -35.46
C ARG A 29 -6.42 40.07 -34.12
N GLU A 30 -6.93 40.98 -33.32
CA GLU A 30 -7.91 40.73 -32.28
C GLU A 30 -9.15 40.10 -32.93
N VAL A 31 -9.60 38.95 -32.44
CA VAL A 31 -10.95 38.44 -32.71
C VAL A 31 -11.60 38.21 -31.36
N ALA A 32 -12.47 39.16 -31.03
CA ALA A 32 -13.41 39.09 -29.94
C ALA A 32 -14.49 38.04 -30.21
N GLY A 33 -15.03 37.49 -29.12
CA GLY A 33 -16.45 37.13 -29.04
C GLY A 33 -16.77 35.66 -29.31
N ALA A 34 -16.80 34.86 -28.25
CA ALA A 34 -17.74 33.75 -28.15
C ALA A 34 -18.38 33.78 -26.76
N HIS A 35 -19.68 34.06 -26.79
CA HIS A 35 -20.58 34.14 -25.66
C HIS A 35 -20.66 32.78 -24.95
N TYR A 36 -20.47 32.75 -23.63
CA TYR A 36 -21.00 31.69 -22.78
C TYR A 36 -21.95 32.33 -21.77
N ALA A 37 -23.23 32.34 -22.13
CA ALA A 37 -24.33 32.51 -21.21
C ALA A 37 -25.05 31.15 -21.12
N ALA A 38 -24.92 30.49 -19.98
CA ALA A 38 -25.90 29.53 -19.47
C ALA A 38 -25.57 29.28 -17.99
N ALA A 39 -26.18 30.10 -17.14
CA ALA A 39 -26.36 29.76 -15.74
C ALA A 39 -27.53 28.78 -15.67
N ASP A 40 -27.24 27.50 -15.42
CA ASP A 40 -28.26 26.54 -14.99
C ASP A 40 -28.07 26.25 -13.50
N LEU A 41 -28.84 26.99 -12.71
CA LEU A 41 -29.00 26.84 -11.28
C LEU A 41 -29.96 25.66 -11.04
N ILE A 42 -29.42 24.45 -10.85
CA ILE A 42 -30.23 23.30 -10.41
C ILE A 42 -30.52 23.45 -8.91
N GLU A 43 -31.71 23.97 -8.62
CA GLU A 43 -32.34 24.02 -7.31
C GLU A 43 -32.66 22.59 -6.83
N ARG A 44 -31.74 21.95 -6.10
CA ARG A 44 -32.06 20.72 -5.35
C ARG A 44 -32.74 21.07 -4.02
N LYS A 45 -34.05 21.28 -4.12
CA LYS A 45 -34.98 21.07 -3.00
C LYS A 45 -34.96 19.59 -2.65
N ASN A 46 -34.33 19.20 -1.53
CA ASN A 46 -34.67 17.96 -0.84
C ASN A 46 -34.40 18.00 0.66
N MET A 47 -35.51 18.24 1.37
CA MET A 47 -36.00 17.41 2.46
C MET A 47 -35.10 17.26 3.70
N ARG A 48 -35.22 18.24 4.61
CA ARG A 48 -34.99 18.03 6.04
C ARG A 48 -35.96 16.95 6.54
N ARG A 49 -35.50 15.71 6.66
CA ARG A 49 -36.16 14.67 7.46
C ARG A 49 -35.49 14.62 8.83
N THR A 50 -35.89 15.55 9.67
CA THR A 50 -35.67 15.50 11.11
C THR A 50 -36.73 14.55 11.68
N LEU A 51 -36.33 13.33 12.05
CA LEU A 51 -37.16 12.47 12.90
C LEU A 51 -36.41 12.27 14.22
N LEU A 52 -36.99 12.87 15.26
CA LEU A 52 -36.62 12.72 16.67
C LEU A 52 -36.81 11.28 17.16
N PRO A 53 -36.07 10.86 18.20
CA PRO A 53 -36.18 9.52 18.77
C PRO A 53 -37.39 9.40 19.71
N LEU A 54 -38.18 8.33 19.54
CA LEU A 54 -39.15 7.90 20.55
C LEU A 54 -38.46 6.90 21.49
N ALA A 55 -38.21 7.35 22.72
CA ALA A 55 -37.95 6.49 23.85
C ALA A 55 -39.22 5.70 24.21
N ALA A 56 -39.09 4.39 24.40
CA ALA A 56 -40.05 3.60 25.17
C ALA A 56 -39.32 2.56 26.01
N LEU A 57 -39.52 2.73 27.31
CA LEU A 57 -39.01 1.97 28.45
C LEU A 57 -39.74 0.62 28.55
N ALA A 58 -39.03 -0.49 28.75
CA ALA A 58 -39.63 -1.71 29.30
C ALA A 58 -38.63 -2.41 30.22
N LEU A 59 -38.89 -2.23 31.51
CA LEU A 59 -38.27 -2.86 32.67
C LEU A 59 -38.99 -4.18 32.95
N VAL A 60 -38.29 -5.32 32.92
CA VAL A 60 -38.76 -6.56 33.54
C VAL A 60 -37.60 -7.22 34.29
N LEU A 61 -37.68 -7.15 35.62
CA LEU A 61 -36.95 -7.96 36.60
C LEU A 61 -37.69 -9.29 36.76
N VAL A 62 -36.98 -10.42 36.66
CA VAL A 62 -37.39 -11.67 37.33
C VAL A 62 -36.16 -12.27 38.01
N ALA A 63 -36.31 -12.46 39.32
CA ALA A 63 -35.36 -13.06 40.24
C ALA A 63 -35.60 -14.59 40.37
N GLY A 64 -34.54 -15.30 40.71
CA GLY A 64 -34.53 -16.70 41.18
C GLY A 64 -33.28 -17.42 40.64
N GLY A 65 -32.33 -17.95 41.42
CA GLY A 65 -32.27 -18.23 42.85
C GLY A 65 -31.86 -19.69 43.06
N CYS A 66 -30.56 -19.91 43.34
CA CYS A 66 -29.92 -21.04 44.05
C CYS A 66 -29.96 -22.45 43.38
N THR A 67 -29.02 -23.40 43.52
CA THR A 67 -28.02 -23.73 44.56
C THR A 67 -26.79 -24.47 43.97
N ILE A 68 -25.67 -24.39 44.68
CA ILE A 68 -24.45 -25.20 44.57
C ILE A 68 -24.68 -26.57 45.26
N GLU A 69 -24.11 -27.66 44.75
CA GLU A 69 -23.54 -28.72 45.60
C GLU A 69 -22.21 -29.26 45.05
N ILE A 70 -21.27 -29.39 45.97
CA ILE A 70 -19.90 -29.89 45.87
C ILE A 70 -19.91 -31.23 46.61
N ASN A 71 -19.19 -32.23 46.10
CA ASN A 71 -18.46 -33.29 46.83
C ASN A 71 -18.26 -34.49 45.89
N ASP A 72 -17.22 -35.31 45.99
CA ASP A 72 -15.90 -35.29 46.62
C ASP A 72 -15.25 -36.61 46.14
N GLY A 73 -13.92 -36.71 46.14
CA GLY A 73 -13.26 -38.00 46.35
C GLY A 73 -12.74 -38.81 45.14
N THR A 74 -11.41 -38.79 45.02
CA THR A 74 -10.53 -39.99 45.00
C THR A 74 -10.11 -40.61 43.64
N THR A 75 -8.92 -40.18 43.19
CA THR A 75 -7.64 -40.92 42.91
C THR A 75 -7.59 -42.46 42.68
N PRO A 76 -6.47 -43.03 42.13
CA PRO A 76 -6.48 -43.77 40.85
C PRO A 76 -5.90 -45.21 40.89
N ASP A 77 -5.75 -45.81 39.69
CA ASP A 77 -4.83 -46.91 39.29
C ASP A 77 -5.37 -48.38 39.38
N PRO A 78 -4.65 -49.43 38.93
CA PRO A 78 -4.20 -49.81 37.57
C PRO A 78 -4.68 -51.21 37.11
N GLY A 79 -4.51 -51.51 35.81
CA GLY A 79 -4.08 -52.84 35.32
C GLY A 79 -5.16 -53.92 35.04
N GLY A 80 -5.06 -54.56 33.87
CA GLY A 80 -5.83 -55.77 33.55
C GLY A 80 -5.62 -56.26 32.11
N SER A 81 -4.59 -57.07 31.91
CA SER A 81 -4.26 -57.81 30.69
C SER A 81 -5.09 -59.10 30.58
N SER A 82 -5.52 -59.49 29.37
CA SER A 82 -5.60 -60.89 28.94
C SER A 82 -5.93 -61.05 27.44
N THR A 83 -4.96 -61.57 26.67
CA THR A 83 -5.15 -62.39 25.44
C THR A 83 -5.61 -63.82 25.83
N PRO A 84 -6.17 -64.69 24.95
CA PRO A 84 -5.37 -65.46 23.96
C PRO A 84 -6.10 -65.96 22.66
N SER A 85 -5.37 -66.77 21.88
CA SER A 85 -5.72 -67.70 20.75
C SER A 85 -5.59 -67.13 19.32
N GLU A 86 -4.56 -67.42 18.52
CA GLU A 86 -3.92 -68.68 18.03
C GLU A 86 -4.61 -69.28 16.77
N SER A 87 -4.01 -68.99 15.59
CA SER A 87 -3.66 -69.81 14.40
C SER A 87 -4.65 -70.84 13.79
N PRO A 88 -4.63 -71.13 12.44
CA PRO A 88 -3.41 -71.53 11.71
C PRO A 88 -3.24 -71.15 10.21
N VAL A 89 -1.99 -71.39 9.80
CA VAL A 89 -1.27 -71.45 8.51
C VAL A 89 -1.99 -72.04 7.29
N THR A 90 -1.64 -71.55 6.09
CA THR A 90 -1.36 -72.38 4.89
C THR A 90 -0.42 -71.63 3.92
N ASP A 91 0.65 -72.33 3.52
CA ASP A 91 1.76 -71.96 2.64
C ASP A 91 1.44 -71.98 1.13
N GLU A 92 2.08 -71.05 0.39
CA GLU A 92 2.74 -71.16 -0.95
C GLU A 92 1.89 -71.49 -2.21
N PRO A 93 2.33 -71.17 -3.47
CA PRO A 93 3.71 -70.87 -3.91
C PRO A 93 3.91 -69.70 -4.91
N PHE A 94 5.18 -69.25 -4.95
CA PHE A 94 5.96 -68.72 -6.08
C PHE A 94 5.25 -68.16 -7.32
N GLY A 95 5.35 -66.83 -7.47
CA GLY A 95 5.26 -66.12 -8.74
C GLY A 95 6.41 -65.13 -8.87
N ASP A 96 7.47 -65.55 -9.57
CA ASP A 96 8.44 -64.68 -10.23
C ASP A 96 7.69 -63.67 -11.10
N GLY A 97 7.83 -62.40 -10.75
CA GLY A 97 7.23 -61.29 -11.47
C GLY A 97 7.97 -60.01 -11.11
N SER A 98 9.19 -59.89 -11.64
CA SER A 98 9.93 -58.64 -11.68
C SER A 98 9.03 -57.52 -12.23
N SER A 99 8.64 -56.59 -11.37
CA SER A 99 8.08 -55.30 -11.74
C SER A 99 8.62 -54.28 -10.76
N GLU A 100 9.88 -53.94 -11.02
CA GLU A 100 10.57 -52.74 -10.56
C GLU A 100 9.82 -51.53 -11.14
N ASN A 101 8.65 -51.21 -10.57
CA ASN A 101 8.01 -49.92 -10.74
C ASN A 101 8.50 -49.02 -9.61
N ASP A 102 9.78 -48.64 -9.70
CA ASP A 102 10.32 -47.46 -9.03
C ASP A 102 9.70 -46.21 -9.67
N ASN A 103 8.40 -46.01 -9.46
CA ASN A 103 7.80 -44.71 -9.66
C ASN A 103 8.00 -43.91 -8.37
N VAL A 104 9.25 -43.50 -8.15
CA VAL A 104 9.61 -42.53 -7.13
C VAL A 104 8.92 -41.23 -7.52
N SER A 105 7.76 -40.99 -6.93
CA SER A 105 7.07 -39.70 -6.98
C SER A 105 8.09 -38.64 -6.54
N PRO A 106 8.40 -37.64 -7.37
CA PRO A 106 9.34 -36.61 -6.97
C PRO A 106 8.79 -35.91 -5.73
N THR A 107 9.54 -35.98 -4.63
CA THR A 107 9.33 -35.11 -3.47
C THR A 107 9.30 -33.69 -3.99
N ALA A 108 8.11 -33.06 -3.94
CA ALA A 108 7.92 -31.70 -4.40
C ALA A 108 8.94 -30.80 -3.70
N ALA A 109 9.76 -30.11 -4.48
CA ALA A 109 10.65 -29.09 -3.96
C ALA A 109 9.84 -28.09 -3.11
N PRO A 110 10.38 -27.60 -1.98
CA PRO A 110 9.71 -26.59 -1.19
C PRO A 110 9.24 -25.44 -2.08
N PRO A 111 8.01 -24.92 -1.90
CA PRO A 111 7.48 -23.85 -2.73
C PRO A 111 8.48 -22.69 -2.75
N ALA A 112 8.89 -22.29 -3.96
CA ALA A 112 9.82 -21.19 -4.13
C ALA A 112 9.27 -19.95 -3.44
N LYS A 113 10.09 -19.34 -2.57
CA LYS A 113 9.74 -18.09 -1.88
C LYS A 113 9.40 -17.03 -2.94
N ALA A 114 8.27 -16.35 -2.77
CA ALA A 114 7.88 -15.27 -3.67
C ALA A 114 8.98 -14.20 -3.72
N ALA A 115 9.30 -13.71 -4.92
CA ALA A 115 10.24 -12.61 -5.08
C ALA A 115 9.71 -11.36 -4.35
N ALA A 116 10.59 -10.64 -3.66
CA ALA A 116 10.26 -9.38 -3.01
C ALA A 116 9.78 -8.35 -4.05
N LEU A 117 8.84 -7.47 -3.65
CA LEU A 117 8.51 -6.32 -4.48
C LEU A 117 9.68 -5.35 -4.57
N THR A 118 9.68 -4.50 -5.60
CA THR A 118 10.61 -3.38 -5.74
C THR A 118 9.88 -2.04 -5.83
N CYS A 119 10.59 -0.96 -5.53
CA CYS A 119 10.04 0.40 -5.67
C CYS A 119 9.71 0.77 -7.12
N ASP A 120 10.41 0.17 -8.09
CA ASP A 120 10.15 0.36 -9.52
C ASP A 120 8.87 -0.37 -9.94
N GLN A 121 8.64 -1.59 -9.42
CA GLN A 121 7.40 -2.31 -9.70
C GLN A 121 6.17 -1.54 -9.24
N VAL A 122 6.21 -0.90 -8.06
CA VAL A 122 5.08 -0.06 -7.61
C VAL A 122 4.96 1.25 -8.40
N ALA A 123 6.06 1.74 -9.00
CA ALA A 123 6.03 2.93 -9.87
C ALA A 123 5.25 2.67 -11.18
N GLU A 124 5.23 1.42 -11.64
CA GLU A 124 4.49 0.99 -12.83
C GLU A 124 3.16 0.29 -12.49
N SER A 125 2.68 0.44 -11.26
CA SER A 125 1.47 -0.24 -10.76
C SER A 125 0.24 0.66 -10.77
N GLU A 126 -0.88 0.17 -10.25
CA GLU A 126 -2.11 0.94 -10.10
C GLU A 126 -2.33 1.40 -8.65
N LEU A 127 -2.99 2.54 -8.50
CA LEU A 127 -3.61 2.97 -7.25
C LEU A 127 -5.11 2.69 -7.27
N GLY A 128 -5.59 2.01 -6.24
CA GLY A 128 -6.96 1.52 -6.21
C GLY A 128 -7.10 0.11 -6.78
N SER A 129 -8.29 -0.43 -6.64
CA SER A 129 -8.71 -1.74 -7.14
C SER A 129 -10.24 -1.74 -7.25
N ALA A 130 -10.81 -2.81 -7.81
CA ALA A 130 -12.26 -3.00 -7.84
C ALA A 130 -12.93 -3.01 -6.44
N LYS A 131 -12.17 -3.30 -5.37
CA LYS A 131 -12.69 -3.42 -4.00
C LYS A 131 -12.35 -2.22 -3.11
N VAL A 132 -11.21 -1.59 -3.35
CA VAL A 132 -10.69 -0.48 -2.55
C VAL A 132 -10.31 0.64 -3.50
N ARG A 133 -11.05 1.74 -3.46
CA ARG A 133 -10.78 2.92 -4.29
C ARG A 133 -9.66 3.74 -3.71
N TYR A 134 -8.87 4.37 -4.58
CA TYR A 134 -7.95 5.43 -4.20
C TYR A 134 -8.69 6.76 -4.33
N ASN A 135 -8.80 7.52 -3.23
CA ASN A 135 -9.38 8.88 -3.21
C ASN A 135 -10.70 9.02 -4.01
N ASP A 136 -11.62 8.08 -3.81
CA ASP A 136 -12.93 7.98 -4.48
C ASP A 136 -12.92 7.86 -6.02
N TYR A 137 -11.76 7.68 -6.65
CA TYR A 137 -11.70 7.39 -8.08
C TYR A 137 -12.45 6.09 -8.39
N PRO A 138 -13.37 6.11 -9.37
CA PRO A 138 -14.21 4.95 -9.66
C PRO A 138 -13.41 3.75 -10.17
N ASP A 139 -12.37 4.04 -10.94
CA ASP A 139 -11.46 3.08 -11.57
C ASP A 139 -10.05 3.20 -10.97
N PRO A 140 -9.26 2.11 -10.96
CA PRO A 140 -7.85 2.18 -10.59
C PRO A 140 -7.06 3.16 -11.46
N ILE A 141 -6.16 3.92 -10.85
CA ILE A 141 -5.31 4.88 -11.52
C ILE A 141 -4.02 4.16 -11.96
N PRO A 142 -3.74 4.04 -13.27
CA PRO A 142 -2.48 3.50 -13.75
C PRO A 142 -1.35 4.51 -13.56
N LEU A 143 -0.26 4.08 -12.92
CA LEU A 143 0.96 4.87 -12.80
C LEU A 143 1.93 4.49 -13.90
N THR A 144 2.67 5.49 -14.37
CA THR A 144 3.85 5.32 -15.23
C THR A 144 4.97 6.12 -14.60
N GLU A 145 6.09 5.48 -14.30
CA GLU A 145 7.21 6.08 -13.57
C GLU A 145 6.76 6.72 -12.23
N GLY A 146 5.75 6.13 -11.59
CA GLY A 146 5.18 6.58 -10.33
C GLY A 146 4.29 7.81 -10.46
N ARG A 147 3.86 8.19 -11.66
CA ARG A 147 3.04 9.39 -11.88
C ARG A 147 1.79 9.07 -12.70
N TRP A 148 0.73 9.80 -12.40
CA TRP A 148 -0.46 9.90 -13.22
C TRP A 148 -0.92 11.36 -13.30
N ALA A 149 -1.52 11.75 -14.42
CA ALA A 149 -2.18 13.04 -14.59
C ALA A 149 -3.54 12.82 -15.25
N GLY A 150 -4.59 13.27 -14.59
CA GLY A 150 -5.95 13.23 -15.09
C GLY A 150 -6.23 14.37 -16.07
N GLU A 151 -7.24 14.17 -16.91
CA GLU A 151 -7.77 15.21 -17.82
C GLU A 151 -8.37 16.40 -17.05
N ASP A 152 -8.77 16.16 -15.80
CA ASP A 152 -9.25 17.16 -14.84
C ASP A 152 -8.14 18.03 -14.25
N GLY A 153 -6.87 17.77 -14.61
CA GLY A 153 -5.71 18.49 -14.11
C GLY A 153 -5.18 17.97 -12.77
N VAL A 154 -5.80 16.94 -12.19
CA VAL A 154 -5.29 16.30 -10.97
C VAL A 154 -4.01 15.53 -11.31
N VAL A 155 -2.98 15.69 -10.46
CA VAL A 155 -1.73 14.95 -10.57
C VAL A 155 -1.56 14.10 -9.33
N VAL A 156 -1.28 12.82 -9.54
CA VAL A 156 -0.87 11.89 -8.49
C VAL A 156 0.57 11.49 -8.75
N ALA A 157 1.43 11.62 -7.74
CA ALA A 157 2.84 11.27 -7.86
C ALA A 157 3.34 10.53 -6.62
N LEU A 158 3.85 9.32 -6.83
CA LEU A 158 4.64 8.62 -5.84
C LEU A 158 5.92 9.40 -5.54
N GLN A 159 6.24 9.51 -4.27
CA GLN A 159 7.36 10.28 -3.77
C GLN A 159 8.58 9.38 -3.59
N PRO A 160 9.80 9.94 -3.47
CA PRO A 160 11.02 9.13 -3.33
C PRO A 160 11.01 8.16 -2.14
N PRO A 161 10.49 8.51 -0.93
CA PRO A 161 10.44 7.58 0.19
C PRO A 161 9.62 6.33 -0.12
N CYS A 162 10.32 5.20 -0.19
CA CYS A 162 9.79 3.89 -0.47
C CYS A 162 10.48 2.86 0.44
N ALA A 163 9.71 1.91 0.95
CA ALA A 163 10.21 0.81 1.76
C ALA A 163 9.68 -0.51 1.22
N ILE A 164 10.55 -1.51 1.23
CA ILE A 164 10.24 -2.91 0.93
C ILE A 164 10.45 -3.73 2.20
N GLY A 165 9.49 -4.57 2.56
CA GLY A 165 9.58 -5.44 3.72
C GLY A 165 8.29 -6.21 3.97
N ASP A 166 8.36 -7.27 4.77
CA ASP A 166 7.18 -8.09 5.09
C ASP A 166 6.30 -7.39 6.14
N LEU A 167 5.16 -6.84 5.70
CA LEU A 167 4.16 -6.22 6.56
C LEU A 167 3.05 -7.20 6.94
N THR A 168 2.82 -8.22 6.12
CA THR A 168 1.71 -9.14 6.32
C THR A 168 2.06 -10.43 7.07
N GLY A 169 3.35 -10.66 7.30
CA GLY A 169 3.88 -11.81 8.03
C GLY A 169 3.88 -13.11 7.22
N ASP A 170 3.67 -13.05 5.91
CA ASP A 170 3.61 -14.22 5.01
C ASP A 170 4.98 -14.57 4.39
N GLY A 171 6.03 -13.84 4.76
CA GLY A 171 7.38 -14.03 4.28
C GLY A 171 7.65 -13.45 2.89
N ALA A 172 6.63 -12.87 2.22
CA ALA A 172 6.80 -12.13 0.97
C ALA A 172 6.90 -10.63 1.28
N ALA A 173 7.94 -9.98 0.76
CA ALA A 173 8.14 -8.55 1.05
C ALA A 173 7.15 -7.69 0.26
N ASP A 174 6.36 -6.92 0.99
CA ASP A 174 5.41 -5.91 0.55
C ASP A 174 6.11 -4.57 0.27
N ALA A 175 5.35 -3.57 -0.18
CA ALA A 175 5.87 -2.24 -0.44
C ALA A 175 4.99 -1.15 0.20
N VAL A 176 5.62 -0.17 0.83
CA VAL A 176 4.99 1.09 1.23
C VAL A 176 5.71 2.24 0.57
N ARG A 177 4.97 3.15 -0.05
CA ARG A 177 5.54 4.33 -0.70
C ARG A 177 4.72 5.57 -0.39
N ALA A 178 5.39 6.69 -0.20
CA ALA A 178 4.73 7.97 -0.06
C ALA A 178 4.08 8.41 -1.38
N VAL A 179 2.95 9.11 -1.30
CA VAL A 179 2.20 9.64 -2.45
C VAL A 179 1.85 11.10 -2.18
N MET A 180 1.78 11.89 -3.25
CA MET A 180 1.28 13.25 -3.23
C MET A 180 0.19 13.39 -4.29
N LEU A 181 -0.92 14.02 -3.91
CA LEU A 181 -2.01 14.42 -4.77
C LEU A 181 -2.06 15.95 -4.88
N ASP A 182 -1.99 16.44 -6.11
CA ASP A 182 -2.13 17.84 -6.47
C ASP A 182 -3.43 18.00 -7.25
N GLY A 183 -4.45 18.56 -6.59
CA GLY A 183 -5.77 18.77 -7.19
C GLY A 183 -5.88 20.05 -8.03
N GLY A 184 -4.77 20.76 -8.30
CA GLY A 184 -4.76 22.03 -9.02
C GLY A 184 -5.10 23.26 -8.16
N GLY A 185 -5.29 23.06 -6.84
CA GLY A 185 -5.45 24.13 -5.86
C GLY A 185 -4.12 24.63 -5.30
N THR A 186 -4.16 25.33 -4.17
CA THR A 186 -2.96 25.79 -3.46
C THR A 186 -2.35 24.73 -2.54
N GLY A 187 -3.12 23.69 -2.22
CA GLY A 187 -2.73 22.59 -1.33
C GLY A 187 -2.18 21.39 -2.09
N LYS A 188 -1.42 20.58 -1.39
CA LYS A 188 -0.94 19.28 -1.87
C LYS A 188 -1.14 18.28 -0.74
N PHE A 189 -1.89 17.22 -1.02
CA PHE A 189 -2.25 16.22 -0.04
C PHE A 189 -1.25 15.08 -0.09
N TRP A 190 -0.69 14.74 1.05
CA TRP A 190 0.32 13.70 1.17
C TRP A 190 -0.27 12.47 1.82
N GLY A 191 0.22 11.31 1.43
CA GLY A 191 -0.20 10.05 2.00
C GLY A 191 0.90 9.00 1.94
N ILE A 192 0.59 7.84 2.46
CA ILE A 192 1.33 6.60 2.21
C ILE A 192 0.39 5.59 1.56
N VAL A 193 0.94 4.73 0.72
CA VAL A 193 0.21 3.67 0.03
C VAL A 193 0.89 2.34 0.32
N LEU A 194 0.07 1.32 0.58
CA LEU A 194 0.52 -0.06 0.76
C LEU A 194 0.15 -0.90 -0.47
N TRP A 195 1.14 -1.63 -1.00
CA TRP A 195 0.94 -2.74 -1.91
C TRP A 195 1.38 -4.04 -1.26
N ARG A 196 0.50 -5.03 -1.28
CA ARG A 196 0.80 -6.39 -0.89
C ARG A 196 1.51 -7.12 -2.01
N ASN A 197 2.45 -7.98 -1.66
CA ASN A 197 3.06 -8.90 -2.59
C ASN A 197 2.15 -10.11 -2.88
N VAL A 198 1.58 -10.16 -4.08
CA VAL A 198 0.84 -11.34 -4.55
C VAL A 198 1.67 -12.05 -5.61
N LYS A 199 2.47 -13.03 -5.17
CA LYS A 199 3.33 -13.85 -6.06
C LYS A 199 4.30 -13.01 -6.92
N GLY A 200 4.88 -11.96 -6.34
CA GLY A 200 5.81 -11.04 -7.01
C GLY A 200 5.14 -9.89 -7.75
N VAL A 201 3.80 -9.76 -7.67
CA VAL A 201 3.03 -8.68 -8.30
C VAL A 201 2.48 -7.75 -7.22
N PRO A 202 2.64 -6.42 -7.34
CA PRO A 202 2.09 -5.47 -6.39
C PRO A 202 0.57 -5.45 -6.48
N ALA A 203 -0.12 -5.68 -5.37
CA ALA A 203 -1.56 -5.57 -5.25
C ALA A 203 -1.91 -4.42 -4.29
N TYR A 204 -2.59 -3.40 -4.78
CA TYR A 204 -3.01 -2.26 -3.97
C TYR A 204 -3.88 -2.69 -2.78
N VAL A 205 -3.52 -2.25 -1.58
CA VAL A 205 -4.27 -2.52 -0.34
C VAL A 205 -5.06 -1.29 0.09
N GLY A 206 -4.42 -0.13 0.08
CA GLY A 206 -5.04 1.10 0.58
C GLY A 206 -4.05 2.24 0.71
N THR A 207 -4.58 3.40 1.08
CA THR A 207 -3.81 4.61 1.36
C THR A 207 -4.20 5.17 2.73
N VAL A 208 -3.24 5.80 3.39
CA VAL A 208 -3.47 6.65 4.56
C VAL A 208 -3.20 8.08 4.14
N ASP A 209 -4.17 8.96 4.36
CA ASP A 209 -4.02 10.40 4.18
C ASP A 209 -3.29 11.00 5.39
N LEU A 210 -2.22 11.73 5.13
CA LEU A 210 -1.44 12.48 6.12
C LEU A 210 -1.83 13.96 6.13
N GLY A 211 -2.59 14.40 5.13
CA GLY A 211 -3.17 15.74 5.04
C GLY A 211 -2.44 16.69 4.09
N ASP A 212 -2.83 17.95 4.18
CA ASP A 212 -2.32 19.03 3.33
C ASP A 212 -0.97 19.55 3.84
N ARG A 213 0.02 19.60 2.94
CA ARG A 213 1.41 20.04 3.15
C ARG A 213 2.20 19.23 4.18
N THR A 214 1.99 17.93 4.25
CA THR A 214 2.73 17.05 5.18
C THR A 214 3.74 16.16 4.45
N PRO A 215 4.88 16.71 3.96
CA PRO A 215 5.82 15.93 3.18
C PRO A 215 6.40 14.76 3.98
N VAL A 216 6.38 13.58 3.36
CA VAL A 216 7.02 12.39 3.91
C VAL A 216 8.52 12.45 3.62
N GLU A 217 9.34 12.28 4.64
CA GLU A 217 10.80 12.30 4.55
C GLU A 217 11.38 10.90 4.50
N LYS A 218 10.77 9.94 5.20
CA LYS A 218 11.26 8.57 5.29
C LYS A 218 10.14 7.56 5.48
N VAL A 219 10.31 6.39 4.88
CA VAL A 219 9.49 5.20 5.12
C VAL A 219 10.45 4.04 5.37
N THR A 220 10.17 3.22 6.37
CA THR A 220 10.86 1.94 6.62
C THR A 220 9.86 0.88 7.02
N ILE A 221 10.14 -0.38 6.67
CA ILE A 221 9.36 -1.53 7.14
C ILE A 221 10.27 -2.42 7.97
N SER A 222 9.84 -2.74 9.19
CA SER A 222 10.52 -3.67 10.08
C SER A 222 9.54 -4.29 11.07
N ALA A 223 9.76 -5.55 11.43
CA ALA A 223 8.95 -6.26 12.42
C ALA A 223 7.43 -6.21 12.16
N GLY A 224 7.01 -6.31 10.90
CA GLY A 224 5.59 -6.25 10.52
C GLY A 224 4.95 -4.86 10.69
N GLN A 225 5.75 -3.81 10.80
CA GLN A 225 5.30 -2.43 10.97
C GLN A 225 5.97 -1.50 9.95
N ALA A 226 5.22 -0.48 9.51
CA ALA A 226 5.77 0.62 8.73
C ALA A 226 6.00 1.81 9.64
N HIS A 227 7.22 2.34 9.66
CA HIS A 227 7.55 3.59 10.34
C HIS A 227 7.70 4.69 9.29
N VAL A 228 6.99 5.79 9.48
CA VAL A 228 6.91 6.89 8.53
C VAL A 228 7.28 8.18 9.24
N VAL A 229 8.30 8.85 8.73
CA VAL A 229 8.73 10.17 9.19
C VAL A 229 8.18 11.20 8.22
N TYR A 230 7.43 12.17 8.72
CA TYR A 230 6.85 13.24 7.93
C TYR A 230 6.79 14.55 8.71
N LEU A 231 6.82 15.66 7.99
CA LEU A 231 6.65 16.99 8.56
C LEU A 231 5.17 17.30 8.70
N THR A 232 4.80 17.92 9.81
CA THR A 232 3.44 18.34 10.11
C THR A 232 3.43 19.55 11.05
N ARG A 233 2.24 19.91 11.53
CA ARG A 233 1.99 21.07 12.37
C ARG A 233 1.03 20.73 13.51
N PRO A 234 1.03 21.53 14.59
CA PRO A 234 -0.07 21.51 15.55
C PRO A 234 -1.42 21.74 14.86
N ASP A 235 -2.48 21.13 15.37
CA ASP A 235 -3.82 21.22 14.76
C ASP A 235 -4.35 22.67 14.67
N ASP A 236 -3.91 23.55 15.57
CA ASP A 236 -4.28 24.97 15.65
C ASP A 236 -3.30 25.91 14.95
N ALA A 237 -2.23 25.38 14.34
CA ALA A 237 -1.21 26.17 13.66
C ALA A 237 -1.63 26.62 12.25
N SER A 238 -0.95 27.67 11.75
CA SER A 238 -1.15 28.19 10.40
C SER A 238 -0.75 27.15 9.34
N MET A 239 -1.39 27.20 8.15
CA MET A 239 -1.12 26.27 7.05
C MET A 239 0.30 26.34 6.46
N VAL A 240 1.06 27.39 6.77
CA VAL A 240 2.46 27.56 6.32
C VAL A 240 3.49 27.02 7.32
N GLU A 241 3.04 26.60 8.50
CA GLU A 241 3.91 26.13 9.57
C GLU A 241 4.12 24.62 9.44
N LEU A 242 5.38 24.16 9.48
CA LEU A 242 5.77 22.75 9.53
C LEU A 242 6.86 22.57 10.60
N VAL A 243 6.47 22.75 11.85
CA VAL A 243 7.39 22.78 13.01
C VAL A 243 7.45 21.45 13.76
N ILE A 244 6.80 20.40 13.24
CA ILE A 244 6.80 19.07 13.85
C ILE A 244 7.35 18.06 12.84
N GLU A 245 8.36 17.31 13.25
CA GLU A 245 8.72 16.04 12.64
C GLU A 245 8.01 14.92 13.41
N ARG A 246 7.08 14.23 12.74
CA ARG A 246 6.35 13.09 13.31
C ARG A 246 6.93 11.79 12.78
N THR A 247 7.25 10.88 13.69
CA THR A 247 7.50 9.46 13.38
C THR A 247 6.26 8.65 13.76
N ALA A 248 5.41 8.33 12.79
CA ALA A 248 4.24 7.48 12.98
C ALA A 248 4.57 6.01 12.68
N THR A 249 3.92 5.12 13.43
CA THR A 249 4.02 3.67 13.26
C THR A 249 2.68 3.11 12.83
N TYR A 250 2.70 2.34 11.75
CA TYR A 250 1.53 1.74 11.13
C TYR A 250 1.63 0.23 11.12
N ARG A 251 0.48 -0.43 11.19
CA ARG A 251 0.36 -1.88 11.04
C ARG A 251 -0.83 -2.23 10.16
N LEU A 252 -0.71 -3.32 9.41
CA LEU A 252 -1.84 -3.88 8.67
C LEU A 252 -2.79 -4.59 9.65
N ILE A 253 -3.99 -4.05 9.84
CA ILE A 253 -5.05 -4.60 10.70
C ILE A 253 -6.32 -4.70 9.86
N ASP A 254 -6.93 -5.89 9.79
CA ASP A 254 -8.15 -6.14 9.02
C ASP A 254 -8.10 -5.66 7.55
N GLY A 255 -6.92 -5.77 6.93
CA GLY A 255 -6.70 -5.36 5.55
C GLY A 255 -6.54 -3.85 5.34
N LYS A 256 -6.41 -3.06 6.42
CA LYS A 256 -6.15 -1.62 6.37
C LYS A 256 -4.86 -1.27 7.08
N LEU A 257 -4.17 -0.26 6.56
CA LEU A 257 -2.99 0.28 7.23
C LEU A 257 -3.46 1.26 8.30
N GLU A 258 -3.34 0.86 9.56
CA GLU A 258 -3.82 1.63 10.72
C GLU A 258 -2.63 2.23 11.48
N GLU A 259 -2.74 3.49 11.89
CA GLU A 259 -1.75 4.11 12.78
C GLU A 259 -1.94 3.53 14.19
N ILE A 260 -0.86 3.00 14.77
CA ILE A 260 -0.87 2.41 16.11
C ILE A 260 -0.13 3.24 17.15
N GLY A 261 0.49 4.35 16.73
CA GLY A 261 1.15 5.32 17.59
C GLY A 261 2.15 6.18 16.84
N TYR A 262 2.58 7.27 17.48
CA TYR A 262 3.55 8.20 16.90
C TYR A 262 4.40 8.87 17.98
N VAL A 263 5.50 9.48 17.54
CA VAL A 263 6.36 10.36 18.35
C VAL A 263 6.60 11.65 17.58
N ASP A 264 6.39 12.79 18.24
CA ASP A 264 6.61 14.11 17.67
C ASP A 264 7.89 14.75 18.22
N LYS A 265 8.60 15.47 17.36
CA LYS A 265 9.76 16.27 17.72
C LYS A 265 9.68 17.65 17.05
N PRO A 266 10.26 18.69 17.66
CA PRO A 266 10.40 19.98 16.98
C PRO A 266 11.21 19.85 15.68
N HIS A 267 10.74 20.53 14.63
CA HIS A 267 11.42 20.71 13.35
C HIS A 267 11.69 22.20 13.14
N SER A 268 12.92 22.55 12.73
CA SER A 268 13.45 23.92 12.68
C SER A 268 14.09 24.25 11.35
#